data_AF-A0A4Q5TM18-F1
#
_entry.id   AF-A0A4Q5TM18-F1
#
_cell.length_a   1.000
_cell.length_b   1.000
_cell.length_c   1.000
_cell.angle_alpha   90.00
_cell.angle_beta   90.00
_cell.angle_gamma   90.00
#
_symmetry.space_group_name_H-M   'P 1'
#
loop_
_entity.id
_entity.type
_entity.pdbx_description
1 polymer ?
#
loop_
_entity_poly.entity_id
_entity_poly.type
_entity_poly.pdbx_seq_one_letter_code
_entity_poly.pdbx_strand_id
1 'polypeptide(L)'
;MKLLLFNYVMGLINMSAPTAATPVLKVVSIDDLGIKIVELPAGTFLVDGEIVTHGGWNSYNTKHQISVKDIENVRAINSSSILTGYLSDSGETISFAEYQEKLEAICKNATVYDDEFEWPTLEDEFAYRKFMQTWKAQYKTETSYSEPLLIDRTHILQDTGNPYIKAGFLTGEANTPLYSYSRTNAVADLMAKKFESLGMEHKEKLTYGQTEGKKVWSNSDHSGLEYVTAFGRYIMGKPNLPKTRGEFKGSLEYLTKIYEEDKKWIEDLIQVGYNLHFRNEGASSVLIKEIWDGLKTCIAYVNTMDVKVKSETSKRSALNQLNKMLDNVNQEILK
;
A
#
# COMPACT_ATOMS: atom_id res chain seq x y z
N MET A 1 4.45 -68.28 -8.43
CA MET A 1 4.09 -67.23 -7.46
C MET A 1 5.35 -66.64 -6.82
N LYS A 2 6.34 -66.25 -7.63
CA LYS A 2 7.71 -65.87 -7.21
C LYS A 2 8.17 -64.50 -7.75
N LEU A 3 7.24 -63.72 -8.32
CA LEU A 3 7.54 -62.47 -9.03
C LEU A 3 6.75 -61.25 -8.49
N LEU A 4 5.92 -61.42 -7.46
CA LEU A 4 4.96 -60.39 -7.03
C LEU A 4 5.35 -59.61 -5.77
N LEU A 5 6.30 -60.11 -4.96
CA LEU A 5 6.70 -59.45 -3.72
C LEU A 5 7.98 -58.59 -3.85
N PHE A 6 8.79 -58.80 -4.90
CA PHE A 6 9.97 -57.97 -5.15
C PHE A 6 9.63 -56.56 -5.69
N ASN A 7 8.40 -56.36 -6.17
CA ASN A 7 7.91 -55.07 -6.63
C ASN A 7 7.43 -54.15 -5.50
N TYR A 8 7.36 -54.61 -4.25
CA TYR A 8 6.83 -53.78 -3.15
C TYR A 8 7.82 -52.71 -2.64
N VAL A 9 9.08 -52.75 -3.07
CA VAL A 9 10.09 -51.69 -2.82
C VAL A 9 10.25 -50.76 -4.05
N MET A 10 9.66 -51.10 -5.20
CA MET A 10 9.88 -50.43 -6.50
C MET A 10 8.68 -49.57 -6.93
N GLY A 11 8.19 -48.75 -6.01
CA GLY A 11 6.99 -47.94 -6.19
C GLY A 11 7.15 -46.43 -5.99
N LEU A 12 8.34 -45.85 -6.17
CA LEU A 12 8.43 -44.40 -6.42
C LEU A 12 8.16 -44.16 -7.90
N ILE A 13 6.88 -44.30 -8.27
CA ILE A 13 6.35 -43.61 -9.44
C ILE A 13 6.67 -42.13 -9.17
N ASN A 14 7.50 -41.54 -10.03
CA ASN A 14 7.56 -40.10 -10.23
C ASN A 14 6.16 -39.65 -10.65
N MET A 15 5.24 -39.57 -9.69
CA MET A 15 4.11 -38.69 -9.80
C MET A 15 4.75 -37.32 -9.85
N SER A 16 4.84 -36.76 -11.06
CA SER A 16 5.07 -35.34 -11.23
C SER A 16 4.05 -34.66 -10.33
N ALA A 17 4.50 -34.24 -9.15
CA ALA A 17 3.70 -33.46 -8.23
C ALA A 17 3.13 -32.29 -9.04
N PRO A 18 1.86 -31.90 -8.83
CA PRO A 18 1.32 -30.74 -9.50
C PRO A 18 2.32 -29.60 -9.34
N THR A 19 2.77 -29.05 -10.48
CA THR A 19 3.75 -27.97 -10.51
C THR A 19 3.22 -26.88 -9.59
N ALA A 20 3.85 -26.71 -8.42
CA ALA A 20 3.46 -25.68 -7.48
C ALA A 20 3.49 -24.36 -8.26
N ALA A 21 2.41 -23.57 -8.15
CA ALA A 21 2.34 -22.28 -8.82
C ALA A 21 3.62 -21.49 -8.49
N THR A 22 4.33 -21.05 -9.52
CA THR A 22 5.56 -20.27 -9.32
C THR A 22 5.26 -19.11 -8.39
N PRO A 23 5.94 -19.00 -7.23
CA PRO A 23 5.64 -17.95 -6.28
C PRO A 23 5.91 -16.59 -6.93
N VAL A 24 4.94 -15.69 -6.83
CA VAL A 24 5.10 -14.29 -7.23
C VAL A 24 5.70 -13.55 -6.04
N LEU A 25 6.88 -12.96 -6.24
CA LEU A 25 7.55 -12.14 -5.23
C LEU A 25 6.88 -10.78 -5.13
N LYS A 26 6.54 -10.39 -3.90
CA LYS A 26 6.07 -9.03 -3.62
C LYS A 26 7.26 -8.12 -3.44
N VAL A 27 7.23 -7.01 -4.18
CA VAL A 27 8.33 -6.07 -4.25
C VAL A 27 7.81 -4.68 -3.93
N VAL A 28 8.52 -3.99 -3.05
CA VAL A 28 8.36 -2.56 -2.83
C VAL A 28 9.59 -1.85 -3.37
N SER A 29 9.40 -1.04 -4.41
CA SER A 29 10.42 -0.15 -4.95
C SER A 29 10.25 1.24 -4.34
N ILE A 30 11.31 1.74 -3.70
CA ILE A 30 11.41 3.11 -3.20
C ILE A 30 12.20 3.91 -4.23
N ASP A 31 11.45 4.53 -5.14
CA ASP A 31 12.00 5.01 -6.42
C ASP A 31 13.01 6.16 -6.24
N ASP A 32 12.75 7.06 -5.30
CA ASP A 32 13.61 8.22 -4.99
C ASP A 32 14.94 7.82 -4.30
N LEU A 33 14.95 6.69 -3.60
CA LEU A 33 16.17 6.15 -2.98
C LEU A 33 16.86 5.09 -3.84
N GLY A 34 16.22 4.63 -4.92
CA GLY A 34 16.72 3.52 -5.75
C GLY A 34 16.77 2.18 -4.99
N ILE A 35 16.02 2.05 -3.90
CA ILE A 35 16.03 0.85 -3.05
C ILE A 35 14.87 -0.06 -3.48
N LYS A 36 15.14 -1.37 -3.62
CA LYS A 36 14.11 -2.38 -3.86
C LYS A 36 14.11 -3.33 -2.67
N ILE A 37 12.92 -3.60 -2.13
CA ILE A 37 12.72 -4.53 -1.02
C ILE A 37 11.85 -5.68 -1.50
N VAL A 38 12.33 -6.90 -1.32
CA VAL A 38 11.64 -8.13 -1.70
C VAL A 38 11.14 -8.82 -0.43
N GLU A 39 9.87 -9.24 -0.42
CA GLU A 39 9.31 -10.13 0.59
C GLU A 39 9.50 -11.59 0.13
N LEU A 40 10.43 -12.30 0.78
CA LEU A 40 10.74 -13.69 0.47
C LEU A 40 9.79 -14.65 1.18
N PRO A 41 9.18 -15.62 0.47
CA PRO A 41 8.44 -16.70 1.11
C PRO A 41 9.39 -17.70 1.78
N ALA A 42 8.84 -18.66 2.54
CA ALA A 42 9.66 -19.70 3.15
C ALA A 42 10.38 -20.52 2.06
N GLY A 43 11.68 -20.76 2.25
CA GLY A 43 12.52 -21.43 1.26
C GLY A 43 13.97 -20.94 1.23
N THR A 44 14.71 -21.37 0.22
CA THR A 44 16.09 -20.95 -0.04
C THR A 44 16.15 -20.28 -1.41
N PHE A 45 16.83 -19.14 -1.49
CA PHE A 45 16.86 -18.29 -2.69
C PHE A 45 18.28 -17.86 -3.02
N LEU A 46 18.56 -17.68 -4.30
CA LEU A 46 19.73 -16.98 -4.80
C LEU A 46 19.32 -15.52 -5.05
N VAL A 47 19.94 -14.59 -4.33
CA VAL A 47 19.66 -13.16 -4.40
C VAL A 47 20.98 -12.41 -4.49
N ASP A 48 21.16 -11.60 -5.54
CA ASP A 48 22.40 -10.85 -5.78
C ASP A 48 23.69 -11.70 -5.71
N GLY A 49 23.59 -13.00 -6.04
CA GLY A 49 24.71 -13.95 -5.97
C GLY A 49 24.92 -14.61 -4.60
N GLU A 50 24.14 -14.24 -3.59
CA GLU A 50 24.19 -14.81 -2.23
C GLU A 50 23.01 -15.76 -1.97
N ILE A 51 23.24 -16.78 -1.12
CA ILE A 51 22.21 -17.72 -0.70
C ILE A 51 21.50 -17.17 0.53
N VAL A 52 20.20 -16.95 0.42
CA VAL A 52 19.33 -16.47 1.50
C VAL A 52 18.33 -17.56 1.86
N THR A 53 18.27 -17.96 3.14
CA THR A 53 17.34 -18.98 3.63
C THR A 53 16.32 -18.37 4.59
N HIS A 54 15.05 -18.53 4.28
CA HIS A 54 13.94 -18.19 5.17
C HIS A 54 13.27 -19.46 5.70
N GLY A 55 13.52 -19.79 6.96
CA GLY A 55 13.02 -21.00 7.61
C GLY A 55 11.51 -21.04 7.92
N GLY A 56 10.75 -19.97 7.65
CA GLY A 56 9.30 -19.90 7.81
C GLY A 56 8.74 -19.98 9.23
N TRP A 57 9.56 -20.33 10.23
CA TRP A 57 9.12 -20.59 11.60
C TRP A 57 9.95 -19.78 12.61
N ASN A 58 9.26 -19.18 13.59
CA ASN A 58 9.79 -18.48 14.78
C ASN A 58 10.25 -17.02 14.67
N SER A 59 9.48 -16.14 14.04
CA SER A 59 9.64 -14.72 14.37
C SER A 59 8.32 -13.98 14.45
N TYR A 60 8.20 -13.08 15.43
CA TYR A 60 7.12 -12.09 15.55
C TYR A 60 6.98 -11.20 14.29
N ASN A 61 7.91 -11.33 13.33
CA ASN A 61 7.84 -10.74 12.01
C ASN A 61 7.38 -11.81 11.00
N THR A 62 6.14 -11.69 10.53
CA THR A 62 5.53 -12.63 9.57
C THR A 62 6.10 -12.52 8.16
N LYS A 63 6.99 -11.55 7.91
CA LYS A 63 7.54 -11.23 6.60
C LYS A 63 9.06 -11.19 6.65
N HIS A 64 9.72 -11.91 5.75
CA HIS A 64 11.17 -11.82 5.56
C HIS A 64 11.47 -10.86 4.42
N GLN A 65 11.80 -9.62 4.76
CA GLN A 65 12.07 -8.56 3.80
C GLN A 65 13.56 -8.28 3.69
N ILE A 66 14.08 -8.26 2.46
CA ILE A 66 15.49 -7.97 2.18
C ILE A 66 15.62 -6.91 1.09
N SER A 67 16.69 -6.13 1.12
CA SER A 67 17.02 -5.21 0.03
C SER A 67 17.75 -5.96 -1.08
N VAL A 68 17.40 -5.68 -2.34
CA VAL A 68 17.93 -6.39 -3.53
C VAL A 68 18.35 -5.39 -4.60
N LYS A 69 19.48 -5.64 -5.26
CA LYS A 69 19.98 -4.83 -6.39
C LYS A 69 19.35 -5.30 -7.70
N ASP A 70 19.53 -6.59 -8.01
CA ASP A 70 19.04 -7.24 -9.23
C ASP A 70 17.85 -8.15 -8.93
N ILE A 71 16.68 -7.54 -8.96
CA ILE A 71 15.43 -8.21 -8.64
C ILE A 71 14.99 -9.20 -9.72
N GLU A 72 15.36 -8.95 -10.97
CA GLU A 72 14.95 -9.75 -12.12
C GLU A 72 15.70 -11.09 -12.19
N ASN A 73 16.64 -11.33 -11.28
CA ASN A 73 17.44 -12.55 -11.22
C ASN A 73 17.32 -13.29 -9.88
N VAL A 74 16.29 -12.97 -9.07
CA VAL A 74 16.01 -13.74 -7.86
C VAL A 74 15.46 -15.12 -8.25
N ARG A 75 16.10 -16.19 -7.75
CA ARG A 75 15.78 -17.58 -8.09
C ARG A 75 15.57 -18.42 -6.84
N ALA A 76 14.65 -19.36 -6.89
CA ALA A 76 14.51 -20.39 -5.86
C ALA A 76 15.61 -21.45 -6.03
N ILE A 77 16.15 -21.92 -4.92
CA ILE A 77 17.13 -23.00 -4.86
C ILE A 77 16.43 -24.25 -4.35
N ASN A 78 16.43 -25.29 -5.18
CA ASN A 78 15.97 -26.62 -4.79
C ASN A 78 17.17 -27.54 -4.63
N SER A 79 17.23 -28.26 -3.51
CA SER A 79 18.26 -29.27 -3.28
C SER A 79 17.61 -30.62 -3.11
N SER A 80 17.99 -31.58 -3.93
CA SER A 80 17.58 -32.98 -3.81
C SER A 80 18.79 -33.84 -3.46
N SER A 81 18.58 -34.85 -2.63
CA SER A 81 19.60 -35.85 -2.34
C SER A 81 19.34 -37.08 -3.20
N ILE A 82 20.27 -37.37 -4.11
CA ILE A 82 20.18 -38.51 -5.03
C ILE A 82 21.10 -39.60 -4.52
N LEU A 83 20.58 -40.81 -4.35
CA LEU A 83 21.40 -41.97 -3.99
C LEU A 83 22.31 -42.31 -5.17
N THR A 84 23.62 -42.19 -4.97
CA THR A 84 24.62 -42.47 -6.01
C THR A 84 25.25 -43.85 -5.90
N GLY A 85 25.18 -44.47 -4.72
CA GLY A 85 25.77 -45.77 -4.47
C GLY A 85 25.89 -46.04 -2.97
N TYR A 86 26.74 -47.00 -2.63
CA TYR A 86 27.06 -47.36 -1.26
C TYR A 86 28.58 -47.35 -1.06
N LEU A 87 29.01 -46.84 0.09
CA LEU A 87 30.40 -46.75 0.51
C LEU A 87 30.65 -47.74 1.63
N SER A 88 31.73 -48.52 1.53
CA SER A 88 32.18 -49.38 2.60
C SER A 88 33.10 -48.64 3.59
N ASP A 89 33.28 -49.20 4.78
CA ASP A 89 34.26 -48.71 5.76
C ASP A 89 35.71 -48.71 5.23
N SER A 90 36.02 -49.50 4.19
CA SER A 90 37.32 -49.54 3.54
C SER A 90 37.50 -48.50 2.41
N GLY A 91 36.46 -47.71 2.13
CA GLY A 91 36.48 -46.69 1.07
C GLY A 91 36.12 -47.21 -0.32
N GLU A 92 35.67 -48.46 -0.44
CA GLU A 92 35.16 -49.02 -1.70
C GLU A 92 33.77 -48.46 -1.98
N THR A 93 33.51 -48.03 -3.22
CA THR A 93 32.20 -47.54 -3.66
C THR A 93 31.59 -48.52 -4.66
N ILE A 94 30.33 -48.89 -4.45
CA ILE A 94 29.56 -49.70 -5.40
C ILE A 94 28.28 -48.97 -5.81
N SER A 95 27.82 -49.24 -7.03
CA SER A 95 26.57 -48.71 -7.55
C SER A 95 25.36 -49.32 -6.82
N PHE A 96 24.20 -48.67 -6.94
CA PHE A 96 22.94 -49.20 -6.41
C PHE A 96 22.63 -50.61 -6.95
N ALA A 97 22.86 -50.84 -8.26
CA ALA A 97 22.60 -52.13 -8.90
C ALA A 97 23.52 -53.24 -8.37
N GLU A 98 24.82 -52.97 -8.21
CA GLU A 98 25.77 -53.93 -7.64
C GLU A 98 25.48 -54.20 -6.16
N TYR A 99 25.06 -53.19 -5.40
CA TYR A 99 24.61 -53.37 -4.02
C TYR A 99 23.40 -54.31 -3.96
N GLN A 100 22.40 -54.11 -4.83
CA GLN A 100 21.24 -54.99 -4.93
C GLN A 100 21.64 -56.42 -5.31
N GLU A 101 22.53 -56.60 -6.29
CA GLU A 101 23.00 -57.93 -6.70
C GLU A 101 23.72 -58.66 -5.56
N LYS A 102 24.62 -57.96 -4.85
CA LYS A 102 25.32 -58.54 -3.67
C LYS A 102 24.34 -58.86 -2.56
N LEU A 103 23.35 -57.99 -2.30
CA LEU A 103 22.32 -58.22 -1.31
C LEU A 103 21.45 -59.44 -1.66
N GLU A 104 21.02 -59.56 -2.92
CA GLU A 104 20.25 -60.70 -3.44
C GLU A 104 21.05 -62.01 -3.33
N ALA A 105 22.35 -61.97 -3.62
CA ALA A 105 23.21 -63.14 -3.50
C ALA A 105 23.32 -63.62 -2.03
N ILE A 106 23.43 -62.68 -1.07
CA ILE A 106 23.44 -63.00 0.37
C ILE A 106 22.07 -63.54 0.82
N CYS A 107 20.98 -62.93 0.34
CA CYS A 107 19.62 -63.31 0.72
C CYS A 107 19.07 -64.53 -0.04
N LYS A 108 19.83 -65.14 -0.96
CA LYS A 108 19.34 -66.16 -1.91
C LYS A 108 18.66 -67.36 -1.24
N ASN A 109 19.11 -67.73 -0.05
CA ASN A 109 18.61 -68.88 0.70
C ASN A 109 17.71 -68.49 1.88
N ALA A 110 17.50 -67.20 2.12
CA ALA A 110 16.64 -66.73 3.19
C ALA A 110 15.16 -66.98 2.84
N THR A 111 14.37 -67.34 3.85
CA THR A 111 12.92 -67.39 3.70
C THR A 111 12.33 -66.10 4.27
N VAL A 112 11.44 -65.46 3.52
CA VAL A 112 10.78 -64.22 3.95
C VAL A 112 9.38 -64.56 4.46
N TYR A 113 9.12 -64.27 5.73
CA TYR A 113 7.81 -64.39 6.37
C TYR A 113 7.45 -63.03 6.98
N ASP A 114 6.36 -62.39 6.55
CA ASP A 114 5.84 -61.13 7.11
C ASP A 114 6.92 -60.07 7.43
N ASP A 115 7.75 -59.75 6.44
CA ASP A 115 8.87 -58.79 6.53
C ASP A 115 10.04 -59.19 7.46
N GLU A 116 10.05 -60.42 7.96
CA GLU A 116 11.17 -61.01 8.69
C GLU A 116 11.94 -62.03 7.82
N PHE A 117 13.27 -61.99 7.92
CA PHE A 117 14.14 -62.96 7.26
C PHE A 117 14.44 -64.12 8.22
N GLU A 118 14.01 -65.32 7.84
CA GLU A 118 14.45 -66.56 8.47
C GLU A 118 15.68 -67.10 7.72
N TRP A 119 16.79 -67.21 8.43
CA TRP A 119 18.08 -67.63 7.87
C TRP A 119 18.33 -69.12 8.11
N PRO A 120 18.73 -69.90 7.09
CA PRO A 120 19.04 -71.32 7.26
C PRO A 120 20.22 -71.59 8.19
N THR A 121 21.16 -70.64 8.29
CA THR A 121 22.38 -70.75 9.11
C THR A 121 22.69 -69.42 9.80
N LEU A 122 23.43 -69.49 10.92
CA LEU A 122 23.92 -68.30 11.63
C LEU A 122 24.97 -67.55 10.80
N GLU A 123 25.72 -68.27 9.96
CA GLU A 123 26.71 -67.70 9.07
C GLU A 123 26.06 -66.80 8.00
N ASP A 124 24.91 -67.20 7.45
CA ASP A 124 24.15 -66.41 6.48
C ASP A 124 23.57 -65.14 7.13
N GLU A 125 23.00 -65.27 8.34
CA GLU A 125 22.52 -64.12 9.11
C GLU A 125 23.66 -63.15 9.43
N PHE A 126 24.81 -63.67 9.85
CA PHE A 126 25.99 -62.87 10.17
C PHE A 126 26.51 -62.14 8.92
N ALA A 127 26.57 -62.81 7.77
CA ALA A 127 26.97 -62.21 6.50
C ALA A 127 26.05 -61.06 6.10
N TYR A 128 24.73 -61.25 6.22
CA TYR A 128 23.74 -60.20 5.97
C TYR A 128 23.89 -59.00 6.90
N ARG A 129 23.94 -59.23 8.22
CA ARG A 129 24.11 -58.14 9.21
C ARG A 129 25.40 -57.38 9.00
N LYS A 130 26.50 -58.09 8.73
CA LYS A 130 27.80 -57.48 8.44
C LYS A 130 27.76 -56.64 7.15
N PHE A 131 27.09 -57.12 6.11
CA PHE A 131 26.92 -56.38 4.86
C PHE A 131 26.14 -55.08 5.07
N MET A 132 24.98 -55.12 5.74
CA MET A 132 24.17 -53.94 6.07
C MET A 132 24.91 -52.93 6.99
N GLN A 133 25.78 -53.43 7.87
CA GLN A 133 26.61 -52.58 8.70
C GLN A 133 27.72 -51.89 7.90
N THR A 134 28.40 -52.64 7.03
CA THR A 134 29.59 -52.20 6.27
C THR A 134 29.26 -51.16 5.22
N TRP A 135 28.13 -51.30 4.53
CA TRP A 135 27.79 -50.46 3.38
C TRP A 135 26.79 -49.37 3.78
N LYS A 136 27.20 -48.11 3.65
CA LYS A 136 26.35 -46.94 3.94
C LYS A 136 25.93 -46.26 2.66
N ALA A 137 24.66 -45.87 2.60
CA ALA A 137 24.10 -45.13 1.48
C ALA A 137 24.87 -43.81 1.28
N GLN A 138 25.38 -43.61 0.07
CA GLN A 138 26.09 -42.42 -0.33
C GLN A 138 25.18 -41.57 -1.22
N TYR A 139 24.83 -40.39 -0.72
CA TYR A 139 24.01 -39.43 -1.45
C TYR A 139 24.89 -38.33 -2.05
N LYS A 140 24.54 -37.91 -3.25
CA LYS A 140 25.00 -36.66 -3.84
C LYS A 140 23.87 -35.64 -3.73
N THR A 141 24.18 -34.48 -3.18
CA THR A 141 23.26 -33.34 -3.25
C THR A 141 23.37 -32.73 -4.63
N GLU A 142 22.25 -32.68 -5.34
CA GLU A 142 22.12 -31.92 -6.58
C GLU A 142 21.31 -30.66 -6.29
N THR A 143 21.88 -29.52 -6.66
CA THR A 143 21.26 -28.21 -6.50
C THR A 143 20.79 -27.74 -7.87
N SER A 144 19.50 -27.43 -7.97
CA SER A 144 18.91 -26.81 -9.15
C SER A 144 18.36 -25.43 -8.82
N TYR A 145 18.44 -24.54 -9.79
CA TYR A 145 17.93 -23.17 -9.70
C TYR A 145 16.68 -23.05 -10.56
N SER A 146 15.66 -22.36 -10.05
CA SER A 146 14.50 -22.03 -10.87
C SER A 146 14.86 -21.02 -11.96
N GLU A 147 13.97 -20.85 -12.92
CA GLU A 147 13.88 -19.60 -13.68
C GLU A 147 13.66 -18.41 -12.73
N PRO A 148 13.97 -17.18 -13.15
CA PRO A 148 13.71 -16.00 -12.33
C PRO A 148 12.26 -15.96 -11.87
N LEU A 149 12.06 -15.62 -10.59
CA LEU A 149 10.74 -15.57 -10.01
C LEU A 149 9.95 -14.38 -10.57
N LEU A 150 8.65 -14.59 -10.78
CA LEU A 150 7.73 -13.53 -11.19
C LEU A 150 7.63 -12.48 -10.09
N ILE A 151 7.45 -11.22 -10.47
CA ILE A 151 7.45 -10.08 -9.54
C ILE A 151 6.12 -9.33 -9.64
N ASP A 152 5.54 -9.03 -8.48
CA ASP A 152 4.50 -8.03 -8.30
C ASP A 152 5.10 -6.79 -7.63
N ARG A 153 5.14 -5.67 -8.35
CA ARG A 153 5.90 -4.48 -7.97
C ARG A 153 4.96 -3.35 -7.55
N THR A 154 5.12 -2.90 -6.31
CA THR A 154 4.54 -1.66 -5.79
C THR A 154 5.60 -0.57 -5.77
N HIS A 155 5.26 0.60 -6.30
CA HIS A 155 6.12 1.78 -6.32
C HIS A 155 5.74 2.74 -5.21
N ILE A 156 6.74 3.21 -4.45
CA ILE A 156 6.58 4.22 -3.42
C ILE A 156 7.69 5.29 -3.55
N LEU A 157 7.41 6.48 -3.03
CA LEU A 157 8.32 7.60 -2.91
C LEU A 157 8.45 7.91 -1.42
N GLN A 158 9.67 7.97 -0.89
CA GLN A 158 9.89 8.37 0.49
C GLN A 158 9.77 9.90 0.65
N ASP A 159 10.38 10.65 -0.26
CA ASP A 159 10.15 12.07 -0.46
C ASP A 159 9.02 12.31 -1.47
N THR A 160 7.90 12.83 -0.98
CA THR A 160 6.71 13.10 -1.80
C THR A 160 6.79 14.47 -2.50
N GLY A 161 7.78 15.29 -2.16
CA GLY A 161 7.86 16.71 -2.56
C GLY A 161 6.82 17.62 -1.87
N ASN A 162 5.90 17.05 -1.07
CA ASN A 162 4.91 17.80 -0.31
C ASN A 162 5.18 17.65 1.20
N PRO A 163 5.54 18.74 1.92
CA PRO A 163 5.90 18.65 3.35
C PRO A 163 4.76 18.17 4.25
N TYR A 164 3.52 18.15 3.74
CA TYR A 164 2.33 17.71 4.46
C TYR A 164 1.96 16.26 4.21
N ILE A 165 2.55 15.61 3.19
CA ILE A 165 2.28 14.21 2.86
C ILE A 165 3.54 13.38 3.14
N LYS A 166 3.47 12.50 4.14
CA LYS A 166 4.60 11.68 4.59
C LYS A 166 4.42 10.22 4.21
N ALA A 167 5.50 9.56 3.81
CA ALA A 167 5.53 8.12 3.60
C ALA A 167 5.63 7.37 4.93
N GLY A 168 4.80 6.34 5.11
CA GLY A 168 4.75 5.50 6.32
C GLY A 168 5.68 4.28 6.27
N PHE A 169 6.20 3.93 5.10
CA PHE A 169 6.85 2.63 4.87
C PHE A 169 8.17 2.46 5.66
N LEU A 170 9.06 3.46 5.62
CA LEU A 170 10.34 3.41 6.35
C LEU A 170 10.29 4.04 7.75
N THR A 171 9.17 4.66 8.14
CA THR A 171 9.08 5.42 9.41
C THR A 171 8.73 4.55 10.61
N GLY A 172 8.38 3.27 10.40
CA GLY A 172 8.02 2.35 11.48
C GLY A 172 6.65 2.64 12.11
N GLU A 173 5.86 3.55 11.52
CA GLU A 173 4.51 3.86 11.98
C GLU A 173 3.54 2.74 11.58
N ALA A 174 3.26 1.83 12.50
CA ALA A 174 2.38 0.67 12.28
C ALA A 174 0.96 1.02 11.77
N ASN A 175 0.54 2.28 11.89
CA ASN A 175 -0.81 2.75 11.54
C ASN A 175 -0.89 3.52 10.20
N THR A 176 0.20 3.64 9.43
CA THR A 176 0.20 4.41 8.17
C THR A 176 0.41 3.47 6.98
N PRO A 177 -0.65 3.05 6.26
CA PRO A 177 -0.56 1.94 5.32
C PRO A 177 0.37 2.21 4.13
N LEU A 178 0.50 3.46 3.67
CA LEU A 178 1.48 3.88 2.65
C LEU A 178 1.89 5.35 2.85
N TYR A 179 0.92 6.26 2.89
CA TYR A 179 1.15 7.69 3.12
C TYR A 179 0.13 8.28 4.10
N SER A 180 0.51 9.38 4.75
CA SER A 180 -0.41 10.20 5.55
C SER A 180 -0.31 11.68 5.19
N TYR A 181 -1.46 12.35 5.19
CA TYR A 181 -1.60 13.78 4.91
C TYR A 181 -2.06 14.53 6.17
N SER A 182 -1.20 15.43 6.65
CA SER A 182 -1.48 16.30 7.79
C SER A 182 -2.31 17.53 7.37
N ARG A 183 -3.61 17.30 7.13
CA ARG A 183 -4.53 18.33 6.61
C ARG A 183 -4.59 19.58 7.48
N THR A 184 -4.62 19.42 8.80
CA THR A 184 -4.69 20.58 9.72
C THR A 184 -3.48 21.50 9.59
N ASN A 185 -2.27 20.94 9.48
CA ASN A 185 -1.06 21.72 9.30
C ASN A 185 -0.99 22.35 7.90
N ALA A 186 -1.36 21.57 6.88
CA ALA A 186 -1.40 22.06 5.50
C ALA A 186 -2.34 23.25 5.34
N VAL A 187 -3.57 23.12 5.83
CA VAL A 187 -4.59 24.18 5.75
C VAL A 187 -4.16 25.44 6.51
N ALA A 188 -3.52 25.30 7.67
CA ALA A 188 -3.01 26.44 8.44
C ALA A 188 -1.94 27.23 7.67
N ASP A 189 -0.96 26.54 7.10
CA ASP A 189 0.10 27.16 6.31
C ASP A 189 -0.41 27.76 5.00
N LEU A 190 -1.29 27.04 4.28
CA LEU A 190 -1.93 27.51 3.06
C LEU A 190 -2.70 28.83 3.29
N MET A 191 -3.42 28.94 4.42
CA MET A 191 -4.09 30.19 4.78
C MET A 191 -3.10 31.33 5.03
N ALA A 192 -2.07 31.10 5.84
CA ALA A 192 -1.08 32.11 6.17
C ALA A 192 -0.41 32.65 4.90
N LYS A 193 0.06 31.74 4.02
CA LYS A 193 0.66 32.09 2.72
C LYS A 193 -0.30 32.87 1.83
N LYS A 194 -1.58 32.49 1.79
CA LYS A 194 -2.56 33.19 0.97
C LYS A 194 -2.81 34.61 1.48
N PHE A 195 -2.98 34.80 2.78
CA PHE A 195 -3.10 36.13 3.37
C PHE A 195 -1.88 37.01 3.11
N GLU A 196 -0.68 36.45 3.30
CA GLU A 196 0.59 37.12 3.02
C GLU A 196 0.69 37.54 1.55
N SER A 197 0.31 36.66 0.61
CA SER A 197 0.31 36.96 -0.84
C SER A 197 -0.60 38.13 -1.24
N LEU A 198 -1.63 38.42 -0.43
CA LEU A 198 -2.57 39.52 -0.62
C LEU A 198 -2.14 40.80 0.13
N GLY A 199 -0.96 40.78 0.76
CA GLY A 199 -0.43 41.88 1.56
C GLY A 199 -1.22 42.11 2.85
N MET A 200 -1.82 41.07 3.42
CA MET A 200 -2.49 41.15 4.72
C MET A 200 -1.52 40.83 5.86
N GLU A 201 -1.53 41.66 6.89
CA GLU A 201 -0.65 41.54 8.06
C GLU A 201 -1.26 40.61 9.13
N HIS A 202 -0.49 39.66 9.64
CA HIS A 202 -0.92 38.84 10.79
C HIS A 202 -0.76 39.64 12.09
N LYS A 203 -1.82 39.74 12.89
CA LYS A 203 -1.79 40.34 14.23
C LYS A 203 -2.43 39.40 15.22
N GLU A 204 -1.75 39.12 16.31
CA GLU A 204 -2.27 38.24 17.35
C GLU A 204 -3.44 38.88 18.11
N LYS A 205 -4.36 38.03 18.58
CA LYS A 205 -5.44 38.39 19.51
C LYS A 205 -6.41 39.45 18.98
N LEU A 206 -6.60 39.52 17.66
CA LEU A 206 -7.68 40.33 17.11
C LEU A 206 -9.02 39.60 17.23
N THR A 207 -10.01 40.34 17.70
CA THR A 207 -11.42 39.97 17.52
C THR A 207 -11.85 40.25 16.08
N TYR A 208 -12.87 39.53 15.60
CA TYR A 208 -13.30 39.66 14.21
C TYR A 208 -13.64 41.11 13.82
N GLY A 209 -14.32 41.87 14.68
CA GLY A 209 -14.68 43.27 14.39
C GLY A 209 -13.46 44.19 14.22
N GLN A 210 -12.31 43.85 14.80
CA GLN A 210 -11.07 44.64 14.64
C GLN A 210 -10.41 44.43 13.27
N THR A 211 -10.81 43.40 12.53
CA THR A 211 -10.34 43.09 11.17
C THR A 211 -11.22 43.71 10.08
N GLU A 212 -12.37 44.29 10.42
CA GLU A 212 -13.28 44.93 9.46
C GLU A 212 -12.61 46.11 8.76
N GLY A 213 -12.71 46.15 7.43
CA GLY A 213 -12.10 47.21 6.60
C GLY A 213 -10.57 47.34 6.69
N LYS A 214 -9.86 46.36 7.27
CA LYS A 214 -8.40 46.41 7.44
C LYS A 214 -7.73 45.20 6.83
N LYS A 215 -6.57 45.40 6.19
CA LYS A 215 -5.72 44.33 5.65
C LYS A 215 -4.95 43.60 6.76
N VAL A 216 -5.67 43.09 7.74
CA VAL A 216 -5.13 42.33 8.87
C VAL A 216 -5.93 41.05 9.06
N TRP A 217 -5.27 40.02 9.57
CA TRP A 217 -5.90 38.77 9.98
C TRP A 217 -5.29 38.27 11.30
N SER A 218 -6.01 37.42 12.00
CA SER A 218 -5.56 36.80 13.26
C SER A 218 -6.05 35.37 13.30
N ASN A 219 -5.35 34.51 14.02
CA ASN A 219 -5.94 33.32 14.60
C ASN A 219 -6.02 33.45 16.13
N SER A 220 -6.75 32.55 16.77
CA SER A 220 -6.69 32.37 18.22
C SER A 220 -5.49 31.50 18.56
N ASP A 221 -4.77 31.88 19.61
CA ASP A 221 -3.66 31.14 20.23
C ASP A 221 -4.10 29.87 20.96
N HIS A 222 -5.40 29.70 21.23
CA HIS A 222 -5.96 28.63 22.04
C HIS A 222 -6.89 27.69 21.27
N SER A 223 -7.33 28.10 20.07
CA SER A 223 -8.45 27.44 19.40
C SER A 223 -8.26 27.32 17.89
N GLY A 224 -7.16 26.70 17.44
CA GLY A 224 -6.98 26.19 16.07
C GLY A 224 -7.50 27.03 14.88
N LEU A 225 -7.90 26.34 13.81
CA LEU A 225 -8.35 26.99 12.55
C LEU A 225 -9.76 27.59 12.61
N GLU A 226 -10.52 27.32 13.68
CA GLU A 226 -11.93 27.70 13.77
C GLU A 226 -12.15 29.18 14.07
N TYR A 227 -11.16 29.82 14.71
CA TYR A 227 -11.19 31.23 15.08
C TYR A 227 -10.27 32.09 14.21
N VAL A 228 -9.97 31.66 12.98
CA VAL A 228 -9.29 32.54 12.02
C VAL A 228 -10.24 33.69 11.68
N THR A 229 -9.84 34.91 12.06
CA THR A 229 -10.58 36.14 11.85
C THR A 229 -9.94 36.99 10.77
N ALA A 230 -10.76 37.40 9.81
CA ALA A 230 -10.43 38.40 8.79
C ALA A 230 -11.73 38.99 8.25
N PHE A 231 -11.68 40.17 7.63
CA PHE A 231 -12.83 40.76 6.95
C PHE A 231 -14.06 40.94 7.87
N GLY A 232 -13.84 41.29 9.13
CA GLY A 232 -14.93 41.50 10.09
C GLY A 232 -15.62 40.23 10.61
N ARG A 233 -15.12 39.03 10.28
CA ARG A 233 -15.78 37.76 10.64
C ARG A 233 -14.80 36.61 10.88
N TYR A 234 -15.33 35.48 11.36
CA TYR A 234 -14.62 34.20 11.28
C TYR A 234 -14.73 33.66 9.85
N ILE A 235 -13.60 33.45 9.18
CA ILE A 235 -13.61 33.04 7.77
C ILE A 235 -13.84 31.54 7.57
N MET A 236 -13.34 30.71 8.49
CA MET A 236 -13.49 29.27 8.40
C MET A 236 -14.81 28.81 9.05
N GLY A 237 -15.08 29.26 10.28
CA GLY A 237 -16.35 28.97 10.98
C GLY A 237 -16.58 27.48 11.28
N LYS A 238 -17.55 27.19 12.15
CA LYS A 238 -17.87 25.80 12.57
C LYS A 238 -18.26 24.84 11.43
N PRO A 239 -19.05 25.25 10.42
CA PRO A 239 -19.47 24.34 9.35
C PRO A 239 -18.33 23.82 8.46
N ASN A 240 -17.22 24.55 8.36
CA ASN A 240 -16.07 24.15 7.53
C ASN A 240 -14.98 23.41 8.31
N LEU A 241 -15.09 23.30 9.64
CA LEU A 241 -14.16 22.55 10.48
C LEU A 241 -14.10 21.04 10.22
N PRO A 242 -15.22 20.33 9.96
CA PRO A 242 -15.17 18.92 9.61
C PRO A 242 -14.34 18.68 8.35
N LYS A 243 -14.22 19.68 7.48
CA LYS A 243 -13.40 19.64 6.27
C LYS A 243 -11.92 19.97 6.55
N THR A 244 -11.47 20.25 7.77
CA THR A 244 -10.07 20.70 8.01
C THR A 244 -9.37 19.95 9.13
N ARG A 245 -10.10 19.09 9.85
CA ARG A 245 -9.55 18.27 10.93
C ARG A 245 -9.25 16.85 10.46
N GLY A 246 -8.15 16.33 10.95
CA GLY A 246 -7.78 14.92 10.83
C GLY A 246 -6.57 14.67 9.95
N GLU A 247 -6.12 13.43 10.02
CA GLU A 247 -5.08 12.86 9.16
C GLU A 247 -5.75 11.97 8.13
N PHE A 248 -5.43 12.17 6.86
CA PHE A 248 -5.92 11.32 5.77
C PHE A 248 -4.84 10.31 5.42
N LYS A 249 -5.23 9.07 5.15
CA LYS A 249 -4.31 7.98 4.79
C LYS A 249 -4.75 7.36 3.48
N GLY A 250 -3.79 7.03 2.62
CA GLY A 250 -4.10 6.49 1.29
C GLY A 250 -2.89 6.44 0.37
N SER A 251 -3.16 6.32 -0.94
CA SER A 251 -2.14 6.45 -1.98
C SER A 251 -1.66 7.89 -2.12
N LEU A 252 -0.43 8.08 -2.61
CA LEU A 252 0.11 9.42 -2.86
C LEU A 252 -0.77 10.23 -3.82
N GLU A 253 -1.23 9.61 -4.91
CA GLU A 253 -2.13 10.26 -5.88
C GLU A 253 -3.41 10.81 -5.22
N TYR A 254 -4.05 10.00 -4.37
CA TYR A 254 -5.26 10.38 -3.66
C TYR A 254 -5.01 11.55 -2.69
N LEU A 255 -3.92 11.48 -1.92
CA LEU A 255 -3.60 12.52 -0.94
C LEU A 255 -3.16 13.83 -1.60
N THR A 256 -2.41 13.76 -2.71
CA THR A 256 -2.05 14.93 -3.52
C THR A 256 -3.30 15.62 -4.08
N LYS A 257 -4.28 14.84 -4.55
CA LYS A 257 -5.55 15.39 -5.01
C LYS A 257 -6.29 16.14 -3.91
N ILE A 258 -6.40 15.55 -2.71
CA ILE A 258 -7.04 16.23 -1.56
C ILE A 258 -6.29 17.51 -1.20
N TYR A 259 -4.96 17.48 -1.18
CA TYR A 259 -4.15 18.66 -0.91
C TYR A 259 -4.43 19.81 -1.90
N GLU A 260 -4.53 19.51 -3.20
CA GLU A 260 -4.87 20.52 -4.21
C GLU A 260 -6.31 21.04 -4.07
N GLU A 261 -7.27 20.16 -3.70
CA GLU A 261 -8.64 20.57 -3.39
C GLU A 261 -8.70 21.52 -2.17
N ASP A 262 -7.94 21.22 -1.12
CA ASP A 262 -7.81 22.06 0.07
C ASP A 262 -7.19 23.41 -0.27
N LYS A 263 -6.08 23.40 -0.99
CA LYS A 263 -5.39 24.60 -1.46
C LYS A 263 -6.33 25.50 -2.23
N LYS A 264 -7.01 24.96 -3.24
CA LYS A 264 -7.97 25.72 -4.03
C LYS A 264 -9.09 26.29 -3.16
N TRP A 265 -9.69 25.48 -2.31
CA TRP A 265 -10.77 25.91 -1.44
C TRP A 265 -10.36 27.06 -0.50
N ILE A 266 -9.17 26.97 0.12
CA ILE A 266 -8.61 28.02 0.98
C ILE A 266 -8.31 29.29 0.18
N GLU A 267 -7.67 29.15 -0.97
CA GLU A 267 -7.34 30.27 -1.84
C GLU A 267 -8.60 31.00 -2.29
N ASP A 268 -9.64 30.28 -2.71
CA ASP A 268 -10.93 30.83 -3.13
C ASP A 268 -11.65 31.53 -1.97
N LEU A 269 -11.70 30.89 -0.80
CA LEU A 269 -12.35 31.43 0.40
C LEU A 269 -11.77 32.79 0.80
N ILE A 270 -10.44 32.88 0.85
CA ILE A 270 -9.73 34.12 1.21
C ILE A 270 -9.83 35.15 0.09
N GLN A 271 -9.67 34.72 -1.18
CA GLN A 271 -9.72 35.63 -2.32
C GLN A 271 -11.08 36.30 -2.46
N VAL A 272 -12.17 35.56 -2.28
CA VAL A 272 -13.53 36.13 -2.29
C VAL A 272 -13.70 37.15 -1.18
N GLY A 273 -13.26 36.82 0.05
CA GLY A 273 -13.29 37.76 1.18
C GLY A 273 -12.49 39.02 0.90
N TYR A 274 -11.26 38.89 0.38
CA TYR A 274 -10.42 40.02 0.04
C TYR A 274 -11.05 40.91 -1.04
N ASN A 275 -11.61 40.29 -2.10
CA ASN A 275 -12.19 41.04 -3.20
C ASN A 275 -13.39 41.88 -2.77
N LEU A 276 -14.26 41.32 -1.92
CA LEU A 276 -15.44 41.99 -1.39
C LEU A 276 -15.09 43.23 -0.56
N HIS A 277 -14.01 43.17 0.23
CA HIS A 277 -13.65 44.24 1.17
C HIS A 277 -12.62 45.25 0.62
N PHE A 278 -11.76 44.88 -0.34
CA PHE A 278 -10.60 45.70 -0.71
C PHE A 278 -10.41 45.97 -2.22
N ARG A 279 -11.16 45.32 -3.11
CA ARG A 279 -11.03 45.53 -4.58
C ARG A 279 -12.17 46.33 -5.20
N ASN A 280 -13.08 46.86 -4.40
CA ASN A 280 -14.35 47.44 -4.85
C ASN A 280 -14.37 48.96 -5.02
N GLU A 281 -13.24 49.61 -5.32
CA GLU A 281 -13.29 50.99 -5.83
C GLU A 281 -13.63 51.05 -7.35
N GLY A 282 -13.63 49.91 -8.07
CA GLY A 282 -14.00 49.87 -9.49
C GLY A 282 -14.66 48.58 -10.00
N ALA A 283 -14.67 47.49 -9.22
CA ALA A 283 -15.26 46.20 -9.61
C ALA A 283 -16.75 46.06 -9.29
N SER A 284 -17.32 46.99 -8.49
CA SER A 284 -18.70 46.83 -7.99
C SER A 284 -19.71 46.86 -9.13
N SER A 285 -19.56 47.72 -10.15
CA SER A 285 -20.57 47.88 -11.20
C SER A 285 -20.71 46.66 -12.12
N VAL A 286 -19.61 45.97 -12.45
CA VAL A 286 -19.64 44.78 -13.32
C VAL A 286 -20.18 43.56 -12.57
N LEU A 287 -19.71 43.32 -11.34
CA LEU A 287 -20.22 42.22 -10.49
C LEU A 287 -21.68 42.44 -10.07
N ILE A 288 -22.06 43.67 -9.74
CA ILE A 288 -23.45 44.03 -9.44
C ILE A 288 -24.33 43.81 -10.68
N LYS A 289 -23.83 44.14 -11.87
CA LYS A 289 -24.55 43.87 -13.12
C LYS A 289 -24.72 42.37 -13.39
N GLU A 290 -23.67 41.56 -13.19
CA GLU A 290 -23.77 40.10 -13.33
C GLU A 290 -24.73 39.46 -12.32
N ILE A 291 -24.72 39.94 -11.07
CA ILE A 291 -25.67 39.51 -10.03
C ILE A 291 -27.10 39.91 -10.42
N TRP A 292 -27.28 41.13 -10.92
CA TRP A 292 -28.57 41.64 -11.39
C TRP A 292 -29.10 40.83 -12.58
N ASP A 293 -28.24 40.54 -13.57
CA ASP A 293 -28.58 39.72 -14.74
C ASP A 293 -28.95 38.28 -14.31
N GLY A 294 -28.16 37.68 -13.42
CA GLY A 294 -28.42 36.34 -12.88
C GLY A 294 -29.74 36.25 -12.11
N LEU A 295 -30.05 37.24 -11.27
CA LEU A 295 -31.34 37.33 -10.56
C LEU A 295 -32.51 37.44 -11.53
N LYS A 296 -32.38 38.24 -12.60
CA LYS A 296 -33.40 38.32 -13.66
C LYS A 296 -33.60 36.99 -14.38
N THR A 297 -32.53 36.26 -14.69
CA THR A 297 -32.62 34.92 -15.27
C THR A 297 -33.34 33.95 -14.35
N CYS A 298 -33.03 33.95 -13.05
CA CYS A 298 -33.73 33.11 -12.07
C CYS A 298 -35.22 33.46 -11.95
N ILE A 299 -35.57 34.76 -11.92
CA ILE A 299 -36.97 35.20 -11.90
C ILE A 299 -37.71 34.74 -13.16
N ALA A 300 -37.09 34.92 -14.34
CA ALA A 300 -37.67 34.47 -15.60
C ALA A 300 -37.91 32.95 -15.61
N TYR A 301 -36.94 32.17 -15.14
CA TYR A 301 -37.02 30.72 -15.06
C TYR A 301 -38.11 30.25 -14.09
N VAL A 302 -38.18 30.84 -12.89
CA VAL A 302 -39.23 30.50 -11.92
C VAL A 302 -40.61 30.88 -12.46
N ASN A 303 -40.74 31.99 -13.19
CA ASN A 303 -42.00 32.37 -13.83
C ASN A 303 -42.46 31.35 -14.88
N THR A 304 -41.54 30.78 -15.67
CA THR A 304 -41.85 29.80 -16.73
C THR A 304 -42.02 28.37 -16.23
N MET A 305 -41.74 28.08 -14.95
CA MET A 305 -41.99 26.76 -14.36
C MET A 305 -43.49 26.45 -14.30
N ASP A 306 -43.88 25.34 -14.93
CA ASP A 306 -45.21 24.76 -14.79
C ASP A 306 -45.25 23.92 -13.50
N VAL A 307 -46.09 24.31 -12.54
CA VAL A 307 -46.16 23.71 -11.21
C VAL A 307 -47.58 23.30 -10.87
N LYS A 308 -47.73 22.16 -10.18
CA LYS A 308 -49.02 21.70 -9.67
C LYS A 308 -49.59 22.74 -8.67
N VAL A 309 -50.91 22.93 -8.66
CA VAL A 309 -51.64 23.95 -7.86
C VAL A 309 -51.18 24.07 -6.40
N LYS A 310 -50.84 22.97 -5.72
CA LYS A 310 -50.35 22.98 -4.32
C LYS A 310 -48.95 23.61 -4.13
N SER A 311 -48.16 23.71 -5.19
CA SER A 311 -46.80 24.28 -5.17
C SER A 311 -46.76 25.75 -5.61
N GLU A 312 -47.91 26.31 -6.00
CA GLU A 312 -48.02 27.70 -6.46
C GLU A 312 -47.67 28.71 -5.35
N THR A 313 -48.01 28.39 -4.10
CA THR A 313 -47.62 29.20 -2.93
C THR A 313 -46.12 29.24 -2.74
N SER A 314 -45.42 28.11 -2.93
CA SER A 314 -43.95 28.04 -2.84
C SER A 314 -43.29 28.81 -3.99
N LYS A 315 -43.83 28.71 -5.21
CA LYS A 315 -43.40 29.50 -6.36
C LYS A 315 -43.52 31.00 -6.10
N ARG A 316 -44.67 31.46 -5.56
CA ARG A 316 -44.88 32.87 -5.18
C ARG A 316 -43.91 33.34 -4.08
N SER A 317 -43.66 32.50 -3.08
CA SER A 317 -42.71 32.81 -2.01
C SER A 317 -41.28 32.96 -2.55
N ALA A 318 -40.84 32.04 -3.41
CA ALA A 318 -39.53 32.11 -4.06
C ALA A 318 -39.39 33.37 -4.94
N LEU A 319 -40.43 33.71 -5.72
CA LEU A 319 -40.46 34.95 -6.51
C LEU A 319 -40.36 36.19 -5.62
N ASN A 320 -41.07 36.24 -4.50
CA ASN A 320 -41.00 37.37 -3.57
C ASN A 320 -39.59 37.52 -2.96
N GLN A 321 -38.91 36.42 -2.64
CA GLN A 321 -37.53 36.46 -2.14
C GLN A 321 -36.55 36.95 -3.22
N LEU A 322 -36.67 36.44 -4.45
CA LEU A 322 -35.83 36.87 -5.58
C LEU A 322 -36.05 38.34 -5.93
N ASN A 323 -37.30 38.81 -5.94
CA ASN A 323 -37.63 40.22 -6.16
C ASN A 323 -37.04 41.11 -5.06
N LYS A 324 -37.12 40.70 -3.79
CA LYS A 324 -36.50 41.44 -2.68
C LYS A 324 -34.97 41.52 -2.81
N MET A 325 -34.33 40.44 -3.27
CA MET A 325 -32.90 40.45 -3.56
C MET A 325 -32.56 41.39 -4.72
N LEU A 326 -33.38 41.40 -5.78
CA LEU A 326 -33.21 42.30 -6.93
C LEU A 326 -33.37 43.77 -6.51
N ASP A 327 -34.34 44.08 -5.65
CA ASP A 327 -34.56 45.42 -5.11
C ASP A 327 -33.38 45.92 -4.27
N ASN A 328 -32.80 45.05 -3.44
CA ASN A 328 -31.60 45.37 -2.68
C ASN A 328 -30.40 45.64 -3.60
N VAL A 329 -30.24 44.86 -4.66
CA VAL A 329 -29.19 45.09 -5.67
C VAL A 329 -29.42 46.43 -6.38
N ASN A 330 -30.67 46.77 -6.75
CA ASN A 330 -31.00 48.06 -7.35
C ASN A 330 -30.70 49.24 -6.40
N GLN A 331 -30.94 49.10 -5.10
CA GLN A 331 -30.61 50.13 -4.11
C GLN A 331 -29.10 50.35 -3.98
N GLU A 332 -28.30 49.29 -4.12
CA GLU A 332 -26.84 49.37 -4.11
C GLU A 332 -26.26 49.90 -5.44
N ILE A 333 -26.96 49.75 -6.57
CA ILE A 333 -26.60 50.40 -7.86
C ILE A 333 -26.80 51.92 -7.80
N LEU A 334 -27.79 52.40 -7.05
CA LEU A 334 -28.21 53.81 -7.00
C LEU A 334 -27.47 54.66 -5.96
N LYS A 335 -26.60 54.06 -5.14
CA LYS A 335 -25.71 54.74 -4.20
C LYS A 335 -24.38 55.10 -4.83
#